data_AF-A0A537MV42-F1
#
_entry.id   AF-A0A537MV42-F1
#
_cell.length_a   1.000
_cell.length_b   1.000
_cell.length_c   1.000
_cell.angle_alpha   90.00
_cell.angle_beta   90.00
_cell.angle_gamma   90.00
#
_symmetry.space_group_name_H-M   'P 1'
#
loop_
_entity.id
_entity.type
_entity.pdbx_description
1 polymer ?
#
loop_
_entity_poly.entity_id
_entity_poly.type
_entity_poly.pdbx_seq_one_letter_code
_entity_poly.pdbx_strand_id
1 'polypeptide(L)' 'PNDPLLAALATRYRVSAPLLPGYGRSEGEDGLRDMLDVTLHALDVMEKLKLRKPIVVGHSMGGMIAAEMAAIAHT' A
#
# COMPACT_ATOMS: atom_id res chain seq x y z
N PRO A 1 12.98 4.88 7.66
CA PRO A 1 14.35 4.52 7.21
C PRO A 1 15.05 3.41 8.01
N ASN A 2 14.64 3.11 9.25
CA ASN A 2 15.26 2.05 10.09
C ASN A 2 14.22 1.08 10.70
N ASP A 3 13.14 0.78 9.98
CA ASP A 3 12.16 -0.18 10.48
C ASP A 3 12.74 -1.61 10.43
N PRO A 4 12.86 -2.33 11.57
CA PRO A 4 13.49 -3.66 11.59
C PRO A 4 12.75 -4.71 10.75
N LEU A 5 11.42 -4.63 10.67
CA LEU A 5 10.61 -5.53 9.87
C LEU A 5 10.87 -5.30 8.38
N LEU A 6 10.86 -4.03 7.94
CA LEU A 6 11.15 -3.70 6.54
C LEU A 6 12.59 -4.07 6.16
N ALA A 7 13.56 -3.83 7.06
CA ALA A 7 14.94 -4.22 6.85
C ALA A 7 15.10 -5.75 6.71
N ALA A 8 14.41 -6.53 7.54
CA ALA A 8 14.43 -7.98 7.44
C ALA A 8 13.81 -8.48 6.12
N LEU A 9 12.67 -7.92 5.69
CA LEU A 9 12.03 -8.26 4.41
C LEU A 9 12.91 -7.89 3.20
N ALA A 10 13.62 -6.76 3.28
CA ALA A 10 14.50 -6.28 2.23
C ALA A 10 15.70 -7.21 1.96
N THR A 11 16.03 -8.13 2.88
CA THR A 11 17.07 -9.14 2.64
C THR A 11 16.70 -10.15 1.55
N ARG A 12 15.41 -10.31 1.24
CA ARG A 12 14.89 -11.31 0.28
C ARG A 12 13.98 -10.74 -0.79
N TYR A 13 13.34 -9.59 -0.54
CA TYR A 13 12.36 -8.99 -1.42
C TYR A 13 12.73 -7.54 -1.76
N ARG A 14 12.29 -7.06 -2.93
CA ARG A 14 12.25 -5.63 -3.20
C ARG A 14 11.06 -5.03 -2.45
N VAL A 15 11.33 -4.32 -1.36
CA VAL A 15 10.29 -3.77 -0.47
C VAL A 15 9.95 -2.34 -0.88
N SER A 16 8.66 -2.04 -1.02
CA SER A 16 8.12 -0.69 -1.09
C SER A 16 7.05 -0.55 -0.01
N ALA A 17 7.19 0.47 0.83
CA ALA A 17 6.29 0.74 1.95
C ALA A 17 5.85 2.21 1.91
N PRO A 18 4.96 2.58 0.96
CA PRO A 18 4.46 3.95 0.87
C PRO A 18 3.58 4.28 2.08
N LEU A 19 3.57 5.56 2.48
CA LEU A 19 2.65 6.07 3.49
C LEU A 19 1.30 6.37 2.82
N LEU A 20 0.20 5.99 3.48
CA LEU A 20 -1.15 6.37 3.05
C LEU A 20 -1.34 7.90 3.10
N PRO A 21 -2.23 8.47 2.28
CA PRO A 21 -2.57 9.90 2.38
C PRO A 21 -2.97 10.30 3.80
N GLY A 22 -2.54 11.48 4.23
CA GLY A 22 -2.69 11.97 5.61
C GLY A 22 -1.64 11.47 6.60
N TYR A 23 -0.72 10.57 6.19
CA TYR A 23 0.37 10.08 7.04
C TYR A 23 1.73 10.67 6.65
N GLY A 24 2.43 11.22 7.64
CA GLY A 24 3.79 11.75 7.47
C GLY A 24 3.81 12.94 6.51
N ARG A 25 4.40 12.75 5.34
CA ARG A 25 4.46 13.75 4.24
C ARG A 25 3.56 13.39 3.06
N SER A 26 2.73 12.35 3.20
CA SER A 26 1.78 11.93 2.17
C SER A 26 0.51 12.76 2.30
N GLU A 27 0.23 13.59 1.29
CA GLU A 27 -0.93 14.49 1.23
C GLU A 27 -2.02 13.89 0.32
N GLY A 28 -3.21 14.50 0.31
CA GLY A 28 -4.31 14.14 -0.60
C GLY A 28 -5.47 13.41 0.10
N GLU A 29 -5.46 13.38 1.43
CA GLU A 29 -6.51 12.83 2.27
C GLU A 29 -7.87 13.52 2.06
N ASP A 30 -7.89 14.80 1.66
CA ASP A 30 -9.12 15.56 1.39
C ASP A 30 -9.98 14.93 0.28
N GLY A 31 -9.37 14.12 -0.60
CA GLY A 31 -10.06 13.41 -1.67
C GLY A 31 -10.61 12.04 -1.28
N LEU A 32 -10.32 11.54 -0.07
CA LEU A 32 -10.69 10.21 0.37
C LEU A 32 -11.94 10.25 1.24
N ARG A 33 -13.01 9.56 0.83
CA ARG A 33 -14.30 9.58 1.53
C ARG A 33 -14.55 8.30 2.32
N ASP A 34 -14.10 7.18 1.80
CA ASP A 34 -14.30 5.85 2.39
C ASP A 34 -13.09 4.92 2.14
N MET A 35 -13.19 3.68 2.63
CA MET A 35 -12.12 2.69 2.50
C MET A 35 -11.86 2.29 1.04
N LEU A 36 -12.87 2.33 0.17
CA LEU A 36 -12.68 2.01 -1.24
C LEU A 36 -11.81 3.07 -1.92
N ASP A 37 -11.99 4.35 -1.59
CA ASP A 37 -11.12 5.42 -2.09
C ASP A 37 -9.65 5.19 -1.66
N VAL A 38 -9.41 4.75 -0.42
CA VAL A 38 -8.07 4.37 0.07
C VAL A 38 -7.49 3.19 -0.72
N THR A 39 -8.31 2.17 -0.98
CA THR A 39 -7.92 0.97 -1.73
C THR A 39 -7.57 1.30 -3.18
N LEU A 40 -8.38 2.13 -3.86
CA LEU A 40 -8.11 2.59 -5.22
C LEU A 40 -6.83 3.43 -5.27
N HIS A 41 -6.63 4.32 -4.29
CA HIS A 41 -5.39 5.09 -4.18
C HIS A 41 -4.16 4.17 -4.02
N ALA A 42 -4.26 3.10 -3.23
CA ALA A 42 -3.18 2.12 -3.08
C ALA A 42 -2.85 1.39 -4.39
N LEU A 43 -3.86 1.11 -5.23
CA LEU A 43 -3.66 0.56 -6.59
C LEU A 43 -2.95 1.58 -7.49
N ASP A 44 -3.33 2.85 -7.47
CA ASP A 44 -2.66 3.90 -8.24
C ASP A 44 -1.17 4.03 -7.84
N VAL A 45 -0.88 3.97 -6.55
CA VAL A 45 0.51 3.98 -6.04
C VAL A 45 1.28 2.76 -6.57
N MET A 46 0.67 1.57 -6.55
CA MET A 46 1.25 0.35 -7.09
C MET A 46 1.60 0.50 -8.59
N GLU A 47 0.70 1.09 -9.38
CA GLU A 47 0.91 1.37 -10.80
C GLU A 47 2.04 2.38 -11.02
N LYS A 48 2.06 3.48 -10.28
CA LYS A 48 3.10 4.53 -10.39
C LYS A 48 4.48 4.00 -10.01
N LEU A 49 4.56 3.10 -9.02
CA LEU A 49 5.78 2.38 -8.64
C LEU A 49 6.15 1.25 -9.62
N LYS A 50 5.33 1.01 -10.66
CA LYS A 50 5.53 -0.03 -11.67
C LYS A 50 5.68 -1.42 -11.05
N LEU A 51 4.88 -1.70 -10.02
CA LEU A 51 4.85 -3.00 -9.34
C LEU A 51 3.90 -3.93 -10.07
N ARG A 52 4.42 -4.99 -10.68
CA ARG A 52 3.62 -5.97 -11.43
C ARG A 52 3.41 -7.23 -10.60
N LYS A 53 2.16 -7.52 -10.23
CA LYS A 53 1.76 -8.67 -9.39
C LYS A 53 2.60 -8.80 -8.10
N PRO A 54 2.70 -7.75 -7.27
CA PRO A 54 3.47 -7.82 -6.03
C PRO A 54 2.77 -8.71 -4.99
N ILE A 55 3.54 -9.19 -4.01
CA ILE A 55 2.98 -9.65 -2.75
C ILE A 55 2.57 -8.40 -1.96
N VAL A 56 1.29 -8.28 -1.63
CA VAL A 56 0.76 -7.18 -0.81
C VAL A 56 0.54 -7.68 0.60
N VAL A 57 1.03 -6.93 1.59
CA VAL A 57 0.89 -7.24 3.01
C VAL A 57 0.42 -6.00 3.75
N GLY A 58 -0.34 -6.19 4.83
CA GLY A 58 -0.77 -5.10 5.68
C GLY A 58 -1.21 -5.57 7.06
N HIS A 59 -1.09 -4.67 8.04
CA HIS A 59 -1.45 -4.91 9.43
C HIS A 59 -2.71 -4.11 9.79
N SER A 60 -3.65 -4.72 10.50
CA SER A 60 -4.91 -4.07 10.90
C SER A 60 -5.64 -3.48 9.69
N MET A 61 -5.89 -2.17 9.66
CA MET A 61 -6.46 -1.45 8.51
C MET A 61 -5.69 -1.72 7.20
N GLY A 62 -4.37 -1.85 7.25
CA GLY A 62 -3.57 -2.21 6.07
C GLY A 62 -3.89 -3.60 5.52
N GLY A 63 -4.29 -4.54 6.39
CA GLY A 63 -4.69 -5.88 5.99
C GLY A 63 -6.06 -5.88 5.28
N MET A 64 -6.98 -5.03 5.75
CA MET A 64 -8.25 -4.79 5.07
C MET A 64 -8.01 -4.22 3.66
N ILE A 65 -7.19 -3.17 3.53
CA ILE A 65 -6.83 -2.58 2.23
C ILE A 65 -6.19 -3.63 1.31
N ALA A 66 -5.25 -4.43 1.81
CA ALA A 66 -4.61 -5.49 1.02
C ALA A 66 -5.62 -6.54 0.52
N ALA A 67 -6.60 -6.91 1.34
CA ALA A 67 -7.64 -7.86 0.97
C ALA A 67 -8.60 -7.27 -0.07
N GLU A 68 -9.00 -6.00 0.08
CA GLU A 68 -9.83 -5.30 -0.92
C GLU A 68 -9.10 -5.16 -2.25
N MET A 69 -7.82 -4.77 -2.24
CA MET A 69 -6.97 -4.73 -3.45
C MET A 69 -6.99 -6.09 -4.16
N ALA A 70 -6.83 -7.19 -3.42
CA ALA A 70 -6.85 -8.54 -4.00
C ALA A 70 -8.23 -8.94 -4.56
N ALA A 71 -9.32 -8.45 -3.97
CA ALA A 71 -10.68 -8.75 -4.39
C ALA A 71 -11.08 -8.01 -5.69
N ILE A 72 -10.58 -6.79 -5.89
CA ILE A 72 -10.98 -5.93 -7.03
C ILE A 72 -9.93 -5.87 -8.15
N ALA A 73 -8.66 -6.16 -7.87
CA ALA A 73 -7.62 -6.15 -8.89
C ALA A 73 -7.85 -7.25 -9.93
N HIS A 74 -7.86 -6.88 -11.20
CA HIS A 74 -7.87 -7.86 -12.30
C HIS A 74 -6.55 -8.65 -12.31
N THR A 75 -6.67 -9.97 -12.42
CA THR A 75 -5.57 -10.96 -12.35
C THR A 75 -4.68 -10.95 -13.60
#